data_AF-A0A4R5P9Y7-F1
#
_entry.id   AF-A0A4R5P9Y7-F1
#
_cell.length_a   1.000
_cell.length_b   1.000
_cell.length_c   1.000
_cell.angle_alpha   90.00
_cell.angle_beta   90.00
_cell.angle_gamma   90.00
#
_symmetry.space_group_name_H-M   'P 1'
#
loop_
_entity.id
_entity.type
_entity.pdbx_description
1 polymer ?
#
loop_
_entity_poly.entity_id
_entity_poly.type
_entity_poly.pdbx_seq_one_letter_code
_entity_poly.pdbx_strand_id
1 'polypeptide(L)'
;MSLENLKQNAKDGRLVLHLEDSAIDHIISACDAYIGALKDLKRDAQDLSTYPLGFAELKLDSGRALAEAFQKKADGGRMTAADTFESHKQQVEEMKTLFVAVRNGYRTTEANTASNFGQFTK
;
A
#
# COMPACT_ATOMS: atom_id res chain seq x y z
N MET A 1 -13.06 -15.79 -2.86
CA MET A 1 -13.63 -14.58 -3.50
C MET A 1 -12.44 -13.74 -3.98
N SER A 2 -12.31 -13.40 -5.26
CA SER A 2 -11.12 -12.66 -5.76
C SER A 2 -11.23 -11.15 -5.48
N LEU A 3 -10.09 -10.46 -5.46
CA LEU A 3 -10.04 -8.99 -5.33
C LEU A 3 -10.85 -8.30 -6.44
N GLU A 4 -10.77 -8.80 -7.66
CA GLU A 4 -11.54 -8.26 -8.78
C GLU A 4 -13.05 -8.40 -8.55
N ASN A 5 -13.50 -9.51 -7.96
CA ASN A 5 -14.91 -9.66 -7.58
C ASN A 5 -15.31 -8.67 -6.48
N LEU A 6 -14.42 -8.38 -5.53
CA LEU A 6 -14.67 -7.37 -4.48
C LEU A 6 -14.76 -5.96 -5.07
N LYS A 7 -13.85 -5.58 -5.99
CA LYS A 7 -13.90 -4.30 -6.69
C LYS A 7 -15.19 -4.15 -7.51
N GLN A 8 -15.61 -5.20 -8.20
CA GLN A 8 -16.85 -5.17 -8.98
C GLN A 8 -18.08 -5.04 -8.07
N ASN A 9 -18.15 -5.82 -6.99
CA ASN A 9 -19.22 -5.70 -6.00
C ASN A 9 -19.27 -4.30 -5.36
N ALA A 10 -18.11 -3.68 -5.10
CA ALA A 10 -18.03 -2.30 -4.61
C ALA A 10 -18.59 -1.27 -5.61
N LYS A 11 -18.21 -1.38 -6.89
CA LYS A 11 -18.73 -0.52 -7.96
C LYS A 11 -20.25 -0.65 -8.12
N ASP A 12 -20.76 -1.85 -7.97
CA ASP A 12 -22.19 -2.15 -8.11
C ASP A 12 -23.00 -1.82 -6.84
N GLY A 13 -22.37 -1.26 -5.80
CA GLY A 13 -23.01 -0.96 -4.51
C GLY A 13 -23.44 -2.21 -3.71
N ARG A 14 -22.98 -3.40 -4.13
CA ARG A 14 -23.30 -4.69 -3.50
C ARG A 14 -22.36 -5.04 -2.34
N LEU A 15 -21.24 -4.33 -2.22
CA LEU A 15 -20.33 -4.44 -1.08
C LEU A 15 -20.68 -3.36 -0.06
N VAL A 16 -21.27 -3.77 1.06
CA VAL A 16 -21.64 -2.86 2.16
C VAL A 16 -20.63 -3.05 3.29
N LEU A 17 -19.81 -2.03 3.55
CA LEU A 17 -19.01 -1.87 4.75
C LEU A 17 -19.77 -0.97 5.74
N HIS A 18 -20.12 -1.51 6.90
CA HIS A 18 -20.66 -0.68 7.99
C HIS A 18 -19.54 0.15 8.61
N LEU A 19 -19.27 1.29 7.99
CA LEU A 19 -18.28 2.28 8.42
C LEU A 19 -18.99 3.64 8.52
N GLU A 20 -18.63 4.44 9.50
CA GLU A 20 -19.01 5.86 9.49
C GLU A 20 -18.39 6.53 8.25
N ASP A 21 -19.07 7.50 7.64
CA ASP A 21 -18.62 8.10 6.36
C ASP A 21 -17.19 8.62 6.41
N SER A 22 -16.76 9.16 7.56
CA SER A 22 -15.39 9.65 7.79
C SER A 22 -14.37 8.52 7.92
N ALA A 23 -14.79 7.31 8.31
CA ALA A 23 -13.89 6.20 8.54
C ALA A 23 -13.29 5.66 7.24
N ILE A 24 -14.03 5.69 6.12
CA ILE A 24 -13.48 5.30 4.81
C ILE A 24 -12.39 6.28 4.36
N ASP A 25 -12.61 7.58 4.57
CA ASP A 25 -11.60 8.59 4.25
C ASP A 25 -10.36 8.44 5.13
N HIS A 26 -10.51 8.15 6.43
CA HIS A 26 -9.39 7.85 7.32
C HIS A 26 -8.60 6.61 6.88
N ILE A 27 -9.28 5.54 6.44
CA ILE A 27 -8.61 4.32 5.94
C ILE A 27 -7.83 4.63 4.67
N ILE A 28 -8.40 5.40 3.73
CA ILE A 28 -7.70 5.80 2.50
C ILE A 28 -6.45 6.63 2.84
N SER A 29 -6.57 7.58 3.76
CA SER A 29 -5.42 8.37 4.24
C SER A 29 -4.37 7.52 4.94
N ALA A 30 -4.76 6.53 5.73
CA ALA A 30 -3.84 5.58 6.36
C ALA A 30 -3.10 4.73 5.31
N CYS A 31 -3.79 4.27 4.26
CA CYS A 31 -3.14 3.60 3.14
C CYS A 31 -2.10 4.50 2.47
N ASP A 32 -2.40 5.78 2.25
CA ASP A 32 -1.46 6.74 1.65
C ASP A 32 -0.22 6.96 2.51
N ALA A 33 -0.40 7.17 3.82
CA ALA A 33 0.70 7.31 4.77
C ALA A 33 1.58 6.04 4.78
N TYR A 34 0.96 4.87 4.77
CA TYR A 34 1.69 3.61 4.81
C TYR A 34 2.43 3.31 3.50
N ILE A 35 1.84 3.61 2.34
CA ILE A 35 2.53 3.57 1.04
C ILE A 35 3.76 4.49 1.04
N GLY A 36 3.63 5.70 1.63
CA GLY A 36 4.76 6.62 1.81
C GLY A 36 5.89 5.98 2.62
N ALA A 37 5.57 5.45 3.80
CA ALA A 37 6.55 4.78 4.66
C ALA A 37 7.24 3.59 3.97
N LEU A 38 6.50 2.79 3.19
CA LEU A 38 7.07 1.67 2.43
C LEU A 38 8.02 2.14 1.31
N LYS A 39 7.74 3.29 0.67
CA LYS A 39 8.66 3.89 -0.30
C LYS A 39 9.94 4.38 0.36
N ASP A 40 9.84 5.00 1.53
CA ASP A 40 11.01 5.44 2.30
C ASP A 40 11.86 4.25 2.73
N LEU A 41 11.24 3.21 3.31
CA LEU A 41 11.95 1.98 3.69
C LEU A 41 12.62 1.28 2.51
N LYS A 42 11.97 1.28 1.34
CA LYS A 42 12.58 0.78 0.10
C LYS A 42 13.82 1.59 -0.23
N ARG A 43 13.73 2.92 -0.29
CA ARG A 43 14.89 3.79 -0.57
C ARG A 43 16.03 3.54 0.42
N ASP A 44 15.73 3.46 1.71
CA ASP A 44 16.73 3.21 2.75
C ASP A 44 17.44 1.85 2.55
N ALA A 45 16.71 0.83 2.11
CA ALA A 45 17.29 -0.46 1.75
C ALA A 45 18.20 -0.38 0.50
N GLN A 46 17.81 0.41 -0.50
CA GLN A 46 18.63 0.66 -1.69
C GLN A 46 19.92 1.40 -1.32
N ASP A 47 19.83 2.43 -0.48
CA ASP A 47 20.98 3.19 0.00
C ASP A 47 21.93 2.27 0.80
N LEU A 48 21.39 1.43 1.69
CA LEU A 48 22.16 0.46 2.46
C LEU A 48 22.89 -0.55 1.58
N SER A 49 22.34 -0.92 0.42
CA SER A 49 22.97 -1.86 -0.51
C SER A 49 24.30 -1.36 -1.09
N THR A 50 24.53 -0.04 -1.05
CA THR A 50 25.77 0.60 -1.54
C THR A 50 26.58 1.24 -0.42
N TYR A 51 26.10 1.17 0.82
CA TYR A 51 26.73 1.84 1.95
C TYR A 51 28.00 1.10 2.40
N PRO A 52 29.15 1.78 2.47
CA PRO A 52 30.39 1.18 2.96
C PRO A 52 30.35 1.05 4.49
N LEU A 53 30.61 -0.15 5.02
CA LEU A 53 30.65 -0.43 6.46
C LEU A 53 31.97 -0.01 7.13
N GLY A 54 32.90 0.55 6.36
CA GLY A 54 34.08 1.23 6.85
C GLY A 54 35.29 0.33 7.06
N PHE A 55 36.08 0.61 8.11
CA PHE A 55 37.43 0.06 8.27
C PHE A 55 37.49 -1.49 8.27
N ALA A 56 36.51 -2.16 8.88
CA ALA A 56 36.46 -3.62 8.95
C ALA A 56 36.27 -4.25 7.56
N GLU A 57 35.46 -3.65 6.69
CA GLU A 57 35.26 -4.10 5.30
C GLU A 57 36.55 -4.00 4.46
N LEU A 58 37.37 -2.98 4.72
CA LEU A 58 38.60 -2.71 3.96
C LEU A 58 39.81 -3.51 4.43
N LYS A 59 39.83 -3.97 5.68
CA LYS A 59 41.02 -4.55 6.33
C LYS A 59 40.83 -5.98 6.82
N LEU A 60 39.60 -6.46 6.96
CA LEU A 60 39.29 -7.81 7.42
C LEU A 60 38.38 -8.51 6.42
N ASP A 61 38.80 -9.67 5.92
CA ASP A 61 38.00 -10.41 4.95
C ASP A 61 36.65 -10.88 5.54
N SER A 62 36.58 -11.14 6.85
CA SER A 62 35.33 -11.40 7.55
C SER A 62 34.41 -10.18 7.59
N GLY A 63 34.97 -8.97 7.78
CA GLY A 63 34.23 -7.72 7.72
C GLY A 63 33.68 -7.45 6.33
N ARG A 64 34.48 -7.73 5.30
CA ARG A 64 34.07 -7.64 3.89
C ARG A 64 32.93 -8.60 3.55
N ALA A 65 33.06 -9.88 3.94
CA ALA A 65 32.04 -10.89 3.71
C ALA A 65 30.72 -10.54 4.42
N LEU A 66 30.78 -9.97 5.62
CA LEU A 66 29.61 -9.49 6.35
C LEU A 66 28.95 -8.30 5.64
N ALA A 67 29.74 -7.32 5.20
CA ALA A 67 29.24 -6.17 4.44
C ALA A 67 28.49 -6.59 3.18
N GLU A 68 29.10 -7.48 2.38
CA GLU A 68 28.47 -8.02 1.18
C GLU A 68 27.16 -8.76 1.50
N ALA A 69 27.10 -9.52 2.59
CA ALA A 69 25.89 -10.24 2.98
C ALA A 69 24.74 -9.28 3.33
N PHE A 70 25.03 -8.21 4.08
CA PHE A 70 24.03 -7.18 4.40
C PHE A 70 23.58 -6.42 3.15
N GLN A 71 24.51 -6.00 2.31
CA GLN A 71 24.22 -5.27 1.07
C GLN A 71 23.36 -6.11 0.10
N LYS A 72 23.68 -7.41 -0.05
CA LYS A 72 22.88 -8.37 -0.83
C LYS A 72 21.48 -8.55 -0.26
N LYS A 73 21.34 -8.56 1.08
CA LYS A 73 20.02 -8.70 1.72
C LYS A 73 19.20 -7.41 1.62
N ALA A 74 19.84 -6.26 1.57
CA ALA A 74 19.18 -4.96 1.47
C ALA A 74 18.55 -4.72 0.08
N ASP A 75 19.36 -4.77 -1.00
CA ASP A 75 18.88 -4.65 -2.40
C ASP A 75 19.79 -5.35 -3.44
N GLY A 76 20.93 -5.94 -3.06
CA GLY A 76 21.89 -6.49 -4.02
C GLY A 76 21.63 -7.92 -4.51
N GLY A 77 20.43 -8.48 -4.33
CA GLY A 77 20.17 -9.91 -4.50
C GLY A 77 18.74 -10.25 -4.94
N ARG A 78 18.31 -11.48 -4.64
CA ARG A 78 16.90 -11.92 -4.80
C ARG A 78 16.25 -11.97 -3.43
N MET A 79 14.95 -11.65 -3.36
CA MET A 79 14.19 -11.67 -2.10
C MET A 79 14.80 -10.71 -1.06
N THR A 80 15.08 -9.50 -1.54
CA THR A 80 15.70 -8.43 -0.76
C THR A 80 14.68 -7.75 0.16
N ALA A 81 15.17 -6.89 1.05
CA ALA A 81 14.30 -6.02 1.83
C ALA A 81 13.52 -5.07 0.90
N ALA A 82 14.19 -4.48 -0.10
CA ALA A 82 13.56 -3.62 -1.10
C ALA A 82 12.45 -4.34 -1.91
N ASP A 83 12.67 -5.59 -2.32
CA ASP A 83 11.64 -6.43 -2.98
C ASP A 83 10.43 -6.62 -2.08
N THR A 84 10.67 -6.87 -0.78
CA THR A 84 9.61 -7.12 0.20
C THR A 84 8.78 -5.86 0.42
N PHE A 85 9.41 -4.69 0.57
CA PHE A 85 8.72 -3.42 0.73
C PHE A 85 7.91 -3.05 -0.53
N GLU A 86 8.44 -3.30 -1.72
CA GLU A 86 7.72 -3.08 -2.97
C GLU A 86 6.49 -4.01 -3.08
N SER A 87 6.64 -5.29 -2.74
CA SER A 87 5.52 -6.24 -2.75
C SER A 87 4.42 -5.83 -1.77
N HIS A 88 4.78 -5.43 -0.54
CA HIS A 88 3.80 -4.92 0.41
C HIS A 88 3.13 -3.63 -0.07
N LYS A 89 3.88 -2.71 -0.66
CA LYS A 89 3.33 -1.48 -1.23
C LYS A 89 2.25 -1.78 -2.27
N GLN A 90 2.49 -2.75 -3.17
CA GLN A 90 1.51 -3.16 -4.19
C GLN A 90 0.21 -3.67 -3.55
N GLN A 91 0.31 -4.50 -2.49
CA GLN A 91 -0.88 -4.98 -1.77
C GLN A 91 -1.68 -3.83 -1.11
N VAL A 92 -0.98 -2.84 -0.55
CA VAL A 92 -1.64 -1.66 0.06
C VAL A 92 -2.27 -0.76 -1.01
N GLU A 93 -1.64 -0.60 -2.19
CA GLU A 93 -2.21 0.12 -3.33
C GLU A 93 -3.49 -0.56 -3.86
N GLU A 94 -3.51 -1.89 -3.91
CA GLU A 94 -4.69 -2.69 -4.23
C GLU A 94 -5.82 -2.49 -3.21
N MET A 95 -5.48 -2.55 -1.92
CA MET A 95 -6.43 -2.33 -0.83
C MET A 95 -7.02 -0.91 -0.87
N LYS A 96 -6.18 0.11 -1.08
CA LYS A 96 -6.62 1.50 -1.27
C LYS A 96 -7.60 1.62 -2.42
N THR A 97 -7.32 0.97 -3.54
CA THR A 97 -8.19 0.98 -4.73
C THR A 97 -9.57 0.42 -4.42
N LEU A 98 -9.65 -0.65 -3.62
CA LEU A 98 -10.92 -1.22 -3.17
C LEU A 98 -11.70 -0.21 -2.32
N PHE A 99 -11.07 0.43 -1.33
CA PHE A 99 -11.75 1.41 -0.46
C PHE A 99 -12.23 2.64 -1.22
N VAL A 100 -11.46 3.12 -2.20
CA VAL A 100 -11.90 4.20 -3.10
C VAL A 100 -13.13 3.78 -3.91
N ALA A 101 -13.16 2.55 -4.43
CA ALA A 101 -14.32 2.04 -5.15
C ALA A 101 -15.56 1.96 -4.27
N VAL A 102 -15.42 1.50 -3.02
CA VAL A 102 -16.52 1.45 -2.05
C VAL A 102 -17.06 2.85 -1.74
N ARG A 103 -16.18 3.82 -1.47
CA ARG A 103 -16.57 5.22 -1.22
C ARG A 103 -17.39 5.80 -2.39
N ASN A 104 -16.96 5.54 -3.62
CA ASN A 104 -17.64 6.03 -4.81
C ASN A 104 -19.01 5.36 -5.02
N GLY A 105 -19.11 4.05 -4.71
CA GLY A 105 -20.38 3.32 -4.72
C GLY A 105 -21.40 3.89 -3.72
N TYR A 106 -20.97 4.21 -2.50
CA TYR A 106 -21.80 4.88 -1.50
C TYR A 106 -22.33 6.22 -1.98
N ARG A 107 -21.45 7.14 -2.38
CA ARG A 107 -21.83 8.47 -2.86
C ARG A 107 -22.78 8.44 -4.04
N THR A 108 -22.59 7.48 -4.95
CA THR A 108 -23.49 7.28 -6.11
C THR A 108 -24.88 6.80 -5.66
N THR A 109 -24.92 5.86 -4.72
CA THR A 109 -26.18 5.31 -4.19
C THR A 109 -26.96 6.37 -3.41
N GLU A 110 -26.28 7.17 -2.58
CA GLU A 110 -26.87 8.30 -1.86
C GLU A 110 -27.42 9.37 -2.80
N ALA A 111 -26.65 9.78 -3.81
CA ALA A 111 -27.08 10.76 -4.80
C ALA A 111 -28.33 10.28 -5.56
N ASN A 112 -28.36 9.01 -6.00
CA ASN A 112 -29.52 8.42 -6.67
C ASN A 112 -30.74 8.38 -5.75
N THR A 113 -30.55 8.03 -4.48
CA THR A 113 -31.62 7.97 -3.49
C THR A 113 -32.20 9.35 -3.21
N ALA A 114 -31.35 10.35 -2.96
CA ALA A 114 -31.78 11.74 -2.75
C ALA A 114 -32.53 12.32 -3.96
N SER A 115 -32.07 12.00 -5.17
CA SER A 115 -32.73 12.41 -6.43
C SER A 115 -34.14 11.83 -6.55
N ASN A 116 -34.28 10.53 -6.27
CA ASN A 116 -35.57 9.84 -6.35
C ASN A 116 -36.56 10.35 -5.29
N PHE A 117 -36.13 10.53 -4.03
CA PHE A 117 -37.00 11.07 -2.98
C PHE A 117 -37.39 12.54 -3.21
N GLY A 118 -36.50 13.34 -3.80
CA GLY A 118 -36.80 14.72 -4.20
C GLY A 118 -37.84 14.83 -5.33
N GLN A 119 -38.02 13.77 -6.14
CA GLN A 119 -39.07 13.70 -7.16
C GLN A 119 -40.44 13.31 -6.59
N PHE A 120 -40.51 12.55 -5.50
CA PHE A 120 -41.78 12.15 -4.86
C PHE A 120 -42.36 13.20 -3.91
N THR A 121 -41.64 14.31 -3.68
CA THR A 121 -42.03 15.38 -2.73
C THR A 121 -42.39 16.71 -3.42
N LYS A 122 -42.49 16.72 -4.74
CA LYS A 122 -43.05 17.83 -5.54
C LYS A 122 -44.37 17.42 -6.17
#